data_AF-A0A813H4N1-F1
#
_entry.id   AF-A0A813H4N1-F1
#
_cell.length_a   1.000
_cell.length_b   1.000
_cell.length_c   1.000
_cell.angle_alpha   90.00
_cell.angle_beta   90.00
_cell.angle_gamma   90.00
#
_symmetry.space_group_name_H-M   'P 1'
#
loop_
_entity.id
_entity.type
_entity.pdbx_description
1 polymer ?
#
loop_
_entity_poly.entity_id
_entity_poly.type
_entity_poly.pdbx_seq_one_letter_code
_entity_poly.pdbx_strand_id
1 'polypeptide(L)'
;AHLDELAKFDEFNYYISEYFDTPAPAQNVLDALGVLMGWSGDAKQLVTKITGQRHTEDDKFPEKFEKFLAELKARSLSKLSEVDQKRFAEKLTEGVDWQKFNHKSEKYEEKTRMNSYDVLKCSQACFHLFEWLSSLLPEAARPPRYVEIDIQAFREKEKAMKADGIWPEDPPPGPAERSF
;
A
#
# COMPACT_ATOMS: atom_id res chain seq x y z
N ALA A 1 2.97 -13.25 -7.39
CA ALA A 1 1.99 -13.03 -6.31
C ALA A 1 1.46 -11.60 -6.32
N HIS A 2 2.09 -10.60 -5.67
CA HIS A 2 1.50 -9.24 -5.57
C HIS A 2 1.27 -8.53 -6.91
N LEU A 3 2.17 -8.71 -7.89
CA LEU A 3 1.97 -8.13 -9.23
C LEU A 3 0.83 -8.83 -10.01
N ASP A 4 0.61 -10.12 -9.76
CA ASP A 4 -0.53 -10.85 -10.35
C ASP A 4 -1.84 -10.40 -9.73
N GLU A 5 -1.84 -10.05 -8.44
CA GLU A 5 -3.00 -9.43 -7.79
C GLU A 5 -3.34 -8.08 -8.43
N LEU A 6 -2.35 -7.24 -8.78
CA LEU A 6 -2.58 -5.99 -9.52
C LEU A 6 -3.35 -6.19 -10.84
N ALA A 7 -3.18 -7.34 -11.51
CA ALA A 7 -3.87 -7.66 -12.76
C ALA A 7 -5.33 -8.13 -12.56
N LYS A 8 -5.72 -8.49 -11.34
CA LYS A 8 -7.08 -8.93 -10.99
C LYS A 8 -7.97 -7.81 -10.48
N PHE A 9 -7.40 -6.66 -10.13
CA PHE A 9 -8.17 -5.50 -9.74
C PHE A 9 -8.72 -4.82 -10.99
N ASP A 10 -10.05 -4.79 -11.11
CA ASP A 10 -10.73 -3.89 -12.05
C ASP A 10 -10.18 -2.47 -11.84
N GLU A 11 -9.43 -2.00 -12.82
CA GLU A 11 -8.92 -0.64 -12.99
C GLU A 11 -8.44 0.08 -11.73
N PHE A 12 -7.46 -0.46 -11.00
CA PHE A 12 -6.87 0.22 -9.83
C PHE A 12 -7.94 0.96 -8.99
N ASN A 13 -9.10 0.29 -8.80
CA ASN A 13 -10.43 0.87 -8.60
C ASN A 13 -10.39 2.21 -7.85
N TYR A 14 -10.57 3.33 -8.57
CA TYR A 14 -11.21 4.56 -8.10
C TYR A 14 -10.60 5.34 -6.89
N TYR A 15 -9.66 4.76 -6.12
CA TYR A 15 -9.43 5.13 -4.71
C TYR A 15 -8.15 5.90 -4.39
N ILE A 16 -7.64 6.69 -5.34
CA ILE A 16 -6.78 7.83 -4.97
C ILE A 16 -7.43 9.16 -5.34
N SER A 17 -8.46 9.17 -6.20
CA SER A 17 -8.90 10.40 -6.84
C SER A 17 -10.24 10.96 -6.39
N GLU A 18 -11.06 10.28 -5.60
CA GLU A 18 -12.44 10.76 -5.54
C GLU A 18 -12.64 12.03 -4.72
N TYR A 19 -12.13 12.19 -3.48
CA TYR A 19 -12.54 13.39 -2.70
C TYR A 19 -11.55 13.98 -1.68
N PHE A 20 -10.32 13.51 -1.53
CA PHE A 20 -9.41 14.01 -0.48
C PHE A 20 -7.93 14.01 -0.89
N ASP A 21 -7.12 14.82 -0.20
CA ASP A 21 -5.66 14.77 -0.27
C ASP A 21 -5.17 13.33 -0.15
N THR A 22 -4.30 12.90 -1.07
CA THR A 22 -3.75 11.55 -1.05
C THR A 22 -3.02 11.31 0.27
N PRO A 23 -3.44 10.33 1.10
CA PRO A 23 -2.78 10.07 2.37
C PRO A 23 -1.29 9.80 2.15
N ALA A 24 -0.44 10.26 3.07
CA ALA A 24 1.01 10.16 2.93
C ALA A 24 1.53 8.76 2.54
N PRO A 25 0.97 7.63 3.02
CA PRO A 25 1.39 6.31 2.59
C PRO A 25 1.14 6.06 1.11
N ALA A 26 -0.07 6.35 0.63
CA ALA A 26 -0.41 6.20 -0.78
C ALA A 26 0.42 7.15 -1.66
N GLN A 27 0.65 8.39 -1.20
CA GLN A 27 1.51 9.34 -1.91
C GLN A 27 2.94 8.81 -2.02
N ASN A 28 3.51 8.26 -0.95
CA ASN A 28 4.85 7.69 -0.95
C ASN A 28 4.97 6.47 -1.87
N VAL A 29 3.93 5.63 -1.95
CA VAL A 29 3.87 4.51 -2.90
C VAL A 29 3.88 5.02 -4.34
N LEU A 30 3.07 6.04 -4.64
CA LEU A 30 3.03 6.65 -5.97
C LEU A 30 4.36 7.36 -6.31
N ASP A 31 4.96 8.07 -5.37
CA ASP A 31 6.26 8.72 -5.55
C ASP A 31 7.36 7.70 -5.82
N ALA A 32 7.38 6.59 -5.07
CA ALA A 32 8.31 5.48 -5.31
C ALA A 32 8.13 4.89 -6.71
N LEU A 33 6.88 4.69 -7.13
CA LEU A 33 6.57 4.28 -8.50
C LEU A 33 7.07 5.31 -9.53
N GLY A 34 6.86 6.61 -9.26
CA GLY A 34 7.32 7.70 -10.10
C GLY A 34 8.83 7.66 -10.32
N VAL A 35 9.60 7.47 -9.25
CA VAL A 35 11.07 7.28 -9.33
C VAL A 35 11.42 6.06 -10.17
N LEU A 36 10.79 4.92 -9.93
CA LEU A 36 11.06 3.67 -10.66
C LEU A 36 10.76 3.79 -12.17
N MET A 37 9.71 4.52 -12.52
CA MET A 37 9.25 4.69 -13.90
C MET A 37 9.95 5.86 -14.62
N GLY A 38 10.68 6.71 -13.90
CA GLY A 38 11.22 7.96 -14.43
C GLY A 38 10.13 8.99 -14.73
N TRP A 39 9.05 8.96 -13.96
CA TRP A 39 7.93 9.88 -14.09
C TRP A 39 8.03 11.00 -13.07
N SER A 40 7.61 12.19 -13.48
CA SER A 40 7.33 13.33 -12.61
C SER A 40 5.83 13.62 -12.57
N GLY A 41 5.40 14.25 -11.49
CA GLY A 41 4.05 14.76 -11.31
C GLY A 41 3.50 14.51 -9.90
N ASP A 42 2.34 15.08 -9.61
CA ASP A 42 1.58 14.79 -8.40
C ASP A 42 0.88 13.41 -8.48
N ALA A 43 0.25 12.98 -7.38
CA ALA A 43 -0.44 11.69 -7.33
C ALA A 43 -1.49 11.52 -8.45
N LYS A 44 -2.25 12.58 -8.79
CA LYS A 44 -3.29 12.52 -9.83
C LYS A 44 -2.66 12.33 -11.21
N GLN A 45 -1.56 13.02 -11.49
CA GLN A 45 -0.80 12.88 -12.73
C GLN A 45 -0.19 11.48 -12.86
N LEU A 46 0.33 10.92 -11.76
CA LEU A 46 0.86 9.56 -11.75
C LEU A 46 -0.24 8.51 -11.97
N VAL A 47 -1.39 8.65 -11.32
CA VAL A 47 -2.56 7.78 -11.55
C VAL A 47 -3.05 7.87 -12.99
N THR A 48 -3.12 9.08 -13.56
CA THR A 48 -3.49 9.26 -14.98
C THR A 48 -2.51 8.55 -15.92
N LYS A 49 -1.21 8.48 -15.59
CA LYS A 49 -0.22 7.72 -16.37
C LYS A 49 -0.40 6.21 -16.27
N ILE A 50 -0.93 5.71 -15.14
CA ILE A 50 -1.23 4.30 -14.90
C ILE A 50 -2.49 3.88 -15.68
N THR A 51 -3.57 4.64 -15.53
CA THR A 51 -4.90 4.25 -16.03
C THR A 51 -5.21 4.84 -17.39
N GLY A 52 -4.51 5.89 -17.83
CA GLY A 52 -4.86 6.67 -19.03
C GLY A 52 -6.09 7.57 -18.86
N GLN A 53 -6.82 7.42 -17.75
CA GLN A 53 -8.06 8.12 -17.46
C GLN A 53 -7.77 9.39 -16.66
N ARG A 54 -8.32 10.52 -17.11
CA ARG A 54 -8.37 11.71 -16.25
C ARG A 54 -9.50 11.57 -15.25
N HIS A 55 -9.32 12.15 -14.07
CA HIS A 55 -10.30 12.15 -12.99
C HIS A 55 -11.70 12.70 -13.34
N THR A 56 -11.84 13.44 -14.46
CA THR A 56 -13.12 14.01 -14.92
C THR A 56 -13.82 13.18 -15.99
N GLU A 57 -13.23 12.07 -16.40
CA GLU A 57 -13.70 11.25 -17.52
C GLU A 57 -14.35 9.99 -16.99
N ASP A 58 -15.55 9.66 -17.46
CA ASP A 58 -16.26 8.42 -17.10
C ASP A 58 -15.76 7.21 -17.92
N ASP A 59 -15.05 7.48 -19.02
CA ASP A 59 -14.55 6.47 -19.93
C ASP A 59 -13.39 5.68 -19.32
N LYS A 60 -13.47 4.36 -19.51
CA LYS A 60 -12.55 3.35 -19.00
C LYS A 60 -11.49 3.02 -20.06
N PHE A 61 -10.23 2.86 -19.64
CA PHE A 61 -9.10 2.55 -20.56
C PHE A 61 -8.26 1.35 -20.10
N PRO A 62 -8.83 0.11 -20.09
CA PRO A 62 -8.13 -1.09 -19.61
C PRO A 62 -6.81 -1.36 -20.34
N GLU A 63 -6.72 -1.04 -21.64
CA GLU A 63 -5.53 -1.26 -22.45
C GLU A 63 -4.33 -0.42 -22.00
N LYS A 64 -4.59 0.75 -21.39
CA LYS A 64 -3.54 1.61 -20.81
C LYS A 64 -2.99 0.98 -19.54
N PHE A 65 -3.87 0.43 -18.70
CA PHE A 65 -3.49 -0.26 -17.48
C PHE A 65 -2.71 -1.54 -17.78
N GLU A 66 -3.13 -2.34 -18.77
CA GLU A 66 -2.39 -3.53 -19.22
C GLU A 66 -0.98 -3.17 -19.71
N LYS A 67 -0.86 -2.10 -20.50
CA LYS A 67 0.43 -1.58 -20.93
C LYS A 67 1.29 -1.17 -19.73
N PHE A 68 0.72 -0.46 -18.75
CA PHE A 68 1.42 -0.12 -17.51
C PHE A 68 1.93 -1.37 -16.79
N LEU A 69 1.10 -2.40 -16.61
CA LEU A 69 1.52 -3.64 -15.94
C LEU A 69 2.68 -4.33 -16.67
N ALA A 70 2.66 -4.34 -18.01
CA ALA A 70 3.77 -4.89 -18.81
C ALA A 70 5.06 -4.08 -18.62
N GLU A 71 4.97 -2.75 -18.61
CA GLU A 71 6.12 -1.88 -18.36
C GLU A 71 6.67 -2.05 -16.94
N LEU A 72 5.78 -2.12 -15.94
CA LEU A 72 6.12 -2.32 -14.53
C LEU A 72 6.92 -3.61 -14.33
N LYS A 73 6.46 -4.73 -14.92
CA LYS A 73 7.15 -6.04 -14.88
C LYS A 73 8.58 -5.97 -15.43
N ALA A 74 8.85 -5.07 -16.37
CA ALA A 74 10.17 -4.95 -17.00
C ALA A 74 11.15 -4.06 -16.23
N ARG A 75 10.68 -3.33 -15.20
CA ARG A 75 11.51 -2.45 -14.38
C ARG A 75 12.34 -3.24 -13.37
N SER A 76 13.50 -2.67 -13.05
CA SER A 76 14.42 -3.19 -12.04
C SER A 76 15.11 -2.03 -11.35
N LEU A 77 15.27 -2.12 -10.03
CA LEU A 77 15.97 -1.11 -9.23
C LEU A 77 17.42 -0.92 -9.68
N SER A 78 18.09 -2.01 -10.09
CA SER A 78 19.49 -1.99 -10.55
C SER A 78 19.73 -1.20 -11.83
N LYS A 79 18.67 -0.88 -12.60
CA LYS A 79 18.76 -0.07 -13.82
C LYS A 79 18.65 1.43 -13.54
N LEU A 80 18.32 1.83 -12.32
CA LEU A 80 18.25 3.23 -11.91
C LEU A 80 19.65 3.75 -11.51
N SER A 81 19.82 5.07 -11.55
CA SER A 81 21.01 5.74 -10.99
C SER A 81 21.10 5.51 -9.47
N GLU A 82 22.29 5.58 -8.88
CA GLU A 82 22.44 5.44 -7.41
C GLU A 82 21.58 6.46 -6.63
N VAL A 83 21.46 7.68 -7.17
CA VAL A 83 20.63 8.74 -6.60
C VAL A 83 19.15 8.35 -6.61
N ASP A 84 18.66 7.78 -7.71
CA ASP A 84 17.26 7.38 -7.83
C ASP A 84 16.97 6.09 -7.05
N GLN A 85 17.93 5.17 -6.94
CA GLN A 85 17.81 4.02 -6.05
C GLN A 85 17.64 4.46 -4.59
N LYS A 86 18.43 5.45 -4.16
CA LYS A 86 18.31 6.03 -2.81
C LYS A 86 16.95 6.70 -2.61
N ARG A 87 16.52 7.56 -3.53
CA ARG A 87 15.20 8.21 -3.48
C ARG A 87 14.06 7.20 -3.45
N PHE A 88 14.14 6.15 -4.26
CA PHE A 88 13.17 5.06 -4.27
C PHE A 88 13.06 4.39 -2.89
N ALA A 89 14.21 4.03 -2.31
CA ALA A 89 14.26 3.41 -1.00
C ALA A 89 13.71 4.34 0.09
N GLU A 90 14.11 5.61 0.09
CA GLU A 90 13.61 6.63 1.03
C GLU A 90 12.08 6.73 0.99
N LYS A 91 11.47 6.78 -0.19
CA LYS A 91 10.00 6.84 -0.32
C LYS A 91 9.28 5.66 0.33
N LEU A 92 9.86 4.47 0.29
CA LEU A 92 9.23 3.28 0.87
C LEU A 92 9.56 3.09 2.36
N THR A 93 10.67 3.64 2.85
CA THR A 93 11.25 3.29 4.16
C THR A 93 11.33 4.44 5.16
N GLU A 94 11.27 5.69 4.70
CA GLU A 94 11.24 6.85 5.59
C GLU A 94 9.91 6.93 6.35
N GLY A 95 9.98 7.54 7.54
CA GLY A 95 8.81 7.75 8.37
C GLY A 95 7.82 8.71 7.72
N VAL A 96 6.55 8.33 7.73
CA VAL A 96 5.44 9.21 7.35
C VAL A 96 4.85 9.86 8.59
N ASP A 97 4.39 11.10 8.45
CA ASP A 97 3.62 11.80 9.48
C ASP A 97 2.24 11.14 9.58
N TRP A 98 2.15 10.10 10.40
CA TRP A 98 0.92 9.31 10.59
C TRP A 98 0.39 9.29 12.02
N GLN A 99 1.02 10.09 12.88
CA GLN A 99 0.57 10.48 14.21
C GLN A 99 -0.46 9.51 14.84
N LYS A 100 0.00 8.30 15.19
CA LYS A 100 -0.75 7.42 16.09
C LYS A 100 -0.93 8.19 17.39
N PHE A 101 -2.18 8.46 17.76
CA PHE A 101 -2.45 9.11 19.04
C PHE A 101 -2.01 8.15 20.16
N ASN A 102 -0.96 8.53 20.87
CA ASN A 102 -0.49 7.75 22.00
C ASN A 102 -1.40 8.05 23.20
N HIS A 103 -2.36 7.17 23.44
CA HIS A 103 -3.33 7.30 24.53
C HIS A 103 -2.69 7.33 25.94
N LYS A 104 -1.41 6.97 26.08
CA LYS A 104 -0.69 7.05 27.37
C LYS A 104 -0.01 8.41 27.57
N SER A 105 0.44 9.05 26.49
CA SER A 105 1.13 10.34 26.57
C SER A 105 0.29 11.53 26.10
N GLU A 106 -0.94 11.26 25.61
CA GLU A 106 -1.88 12.22 25.00
C GLU A 106 -1.25 13.08 23.90
N LYS A 107 -0.20 12.55 23.28
CA LYS A 107 0.54 13.21 22.22
C LYS A 107 0.49 12.36 20.98
N TYR A 108 0.61 13.03 19.86
CA TYR A 108 0.89 12.36 18.62
C TYR A 108 2.38 12.00 18.55
N GLU A 109 2.69 10.76 18.18
CA GLU A 109 4.07 10.25 18.13
C GLU A 109 4.90 10.88 17.00
N GLU A 110 6.22 10.84 17.18
CA GLU A 110 7.25 11.13 16.17
C GLU A 110 7.03 10.27 14.91
N LYS A 111 7.52 10.73 13.74
CA LYS A 111 7.37 10.04 12.44
C LYS A 111 7.51 8.53 12.58
N THR A 112 6.46 7.79 12.22
CA THR A 112 6.47 6.32 12.26
C THR A 112 6.78 5.79 10.87
N ARG A 113 7.56 4.70 10.80
CA ARG A 113 7.84 4.03 9.53
C ARG A 113 6.53 3.55 8.93
N MET A 114 6.31 3.91 7.66
CA MET A 114 5.19 3.38 6.87
C MET A 114 5.26 1.85 6.86
N ASN A 115 4.11 1.20 7.01
CA ASN A 115 4.01 -0.25 6.87
C ASN A 115 2.88 -0.66 5.92
N SER A 116 2.84 -1.96 5.56
CA SER A 116 1.88 -2.48 4.59
C SER A 116 0.42 -2.28 5.02
N TYR A 117 0.12 -2.24 6.32
CA TYR A 117 -1.23 -2.02 6.82
C TYR A 117 -1.69 -0.57 6.64
N ASP A 118 -0.79 0.39 6.83
CA ASP A 118 -1.09 1.81 6.57
C ASP A 118 -1.46 2.03 5.10
N VAL A 119 -0.75 1.37 4.19
CA VAL A 119 -1.06 1.43 2.75
C VAL A 119 -2.36 0.69 2.42
N LEU A 120 -2.62 -0.47 3.05
CA LEU A 120 -3.85 -1.23 2.85
C LEU A 120 -5.10 -0.43 3.22
N LYS A 121 -5.04 0.38 4.27
CA LYS A 121 -6.14 1.30 4.64
C LYS A 121 -6.45 2.32 3.55
N CYS A 122 -5.49 2.66 2.69
CA CYS A 122 -5.70 3.57 1.57
C CYS A 122 -6.38 2.86 0.40
N SER A 123 -5.85 1.71 -0.03
CA SER A 123 -6.42 0.91 -1.13
C SER A 123 -5.73 -0.45 -1.23
N GLN A 124 -6.48 -1.48 -1.59
CA GLN A 124 -5.91 -2.81 -1.89
C GLN A 124 -4.92 -2.75 -3.06
N ALA A 125 -5.23 -2.01 -4.13
CA ALA A 125 -4.33 -1.86 -5.27
C ALA A 125 -3.03 -1.15 -4.87
N CYS A 126 -3.12 -0.12 -4.02
CA CYS A 126 -1.96 0.57 -3.47
C CYS A 126 -1.11 -0.36 -2.58
N PHE A 127 -1.75 -1.21 -1.78
CA PHE A 127 -1.06 -2.22 -0.97
C PHE A 127 -0.30 -3.24 -1.83
N HIS A 128 -0.93 -3.81 -2.86
CA HIS A 128 -0.25 -4.77 -3.73
C HIS A 128 0.89 -4.13 -4.53
N LEU A 129 0.71 -2.87 -4.95
CA LEU A 129 1.79 -2.09 -5.55
C LEU A 129 2.92 -1.86 -4.56
N PHE A 130 2.62 -1.45 -3.33
CA PHE A 130 3.60 -1.25 -2.27
C PHE A 130 4.40 -2.53 -1.97
N GLU A 131 3.73 -3.65 -1.70
CA GLU A 131 4.39 -4.92 -1.40
C GLU A 131 5.29 -5.36 -2.56
N TRP A 132 4.86 -5.13 -3.81
CA TRP A 132 5.70 -5.40 -4.97
C TRP A 132 6.91 -4.46 -5.04
N LEU A 133 6.73 -3.15 -4.91
CA LEU A 133 7.82 -2.16 -4.92
C LEU A 133 8.82 -2.43 -3.78
N SER A 134 8.34 -2.72 -2.58
CA SER A 134 9.19 -3.09 -1.44
C SER A 134 9.94 -4.40 -1.67
N SER A 135 9.40 -5.34 -2.44
CA SER A 135 10.11 -6.58 -2.79
C SER A 135 11.39 -6.33 -3.60
N LEU A 136 11.48 -5.20 -4.30
CA LEU A 136 12.67 -4.77 -5.04
C LEU A 136 13.80 -4.29 -4.12
N LEU A 137 13.51 -3.98 -2.85
CA LEU A 137 14.51 -3.60 -1.86
C LEU A 137 15.20 -4.84 -1.26
N PRO A 138 16.46 -4.70 -0.81
CA PRO A 138 17.12 -5.70 0.02
C PRO A 138 16.28 -6.02 1.26
N GLU A 139 16.23 -7.28 1.68
CA GLU A 139 15.35 -7.75 2.76
C GLU A 139 15.49 -6.94 4.06
N ALA A 140 16.73 -6.63 4.47
CA ALA A 140 17.02 -5.85 5.67
C ALA A 140 16.52 -4.39 5.62
N ALA A 141 16.28 -3.87 4.42
CA ALA A 141 15.79 -2.52 4.19
C ALA A 141 14.28 -2.49 3.94
N ARG A 142 13.61 -3.64 3.89
CA ARG A 142 12.16 -3.68 3.62
C ARG A 142 11.39 -3.08 4.81
N PRO A 143 10.34 -2.29 4.53
CA PRO A 143 9.45 -1.83 5.59
C PRO A 143 8.84 -3.02 6.34
N PRO A 144 8.56 -2.86 7.65
CA PRO A 144 7.98 -3.93 8.45
C PRO A 144 6.59 -4.30 7.91
N ARG A 145 6.33 -5.61 7.77
CA ARG A 145 5.00 -6.14 7.46
C ARG A 145 4.22 -6.23 8.77
N TYR A 146 3.28 -5.31 8.99
CA TYR A 146 2.53 -5.25 10.26
C TYR A 146 1.39 -6.29 10.38
N VAL A 147 1.19 -7.17 9.39
CA VAL A 147 0.25 -8.31 9.51
C VAL A 147 0.65 -9.24 10.67
N GLU A 148 1.94 -9.36 10.99
CA GLU A 148 2.41 -10.21 12.11
C GLU A 148 2.24 -9.54 13.49
N ILE A 149 2.42 -8.22 13.57
CA ILE A 149 2.28 -7.45 14.82
C ILE A 149 0.83 -7.37 15.26
N ASP A 150 -0.12 -7.25 14.31
CA ASP A 150 -1.54 -7.23 14.65
C ASP A 150 -2.11 -8.63 14.93
N ILE A 151 -1.58 -9.71 14.33
CA ILE A 151 -1.92 -11.07 14.79
C ILE A 151 -1.44 -11.28 16.23
N GLN A 152 -0.25 -10.81 16.58
CA GLN A 152 0.25 -10.94 17.94
C GLN A 152 -0.52 -10.03 18.91
N ALA A 153 -0.75 -8.76 18.59
CA ALA A 153 -1.53 -7.83 19.41
C ALA A 153 -3.00 -8.24 19.52
N PHE A 154 -3.59 -8.77 18.45
CA PHE A 154 -4.92 -9.39 18.45
C PHE A 154 -4.93 -10.63 19.34
N ARG A 155 -3.94 -11.53 19.24
CA ARG A 155 -3.83 -12.73 20.10
C ARG A 155 -3.58 -12.37 21.56
N GLU A 156 -2.83 -11.32 21.84
CA GLU A 156 -2.58 -10.82 23.20
C GLU A 156 -3.84 -10.15 23.78
N LYS A 157 -4.56 -9.37 22.97
CA LYS A 157 -5.85 -8.78 23.33
C LYS A 157 -6.94 -9.85 23.48
N GLU A 158 -6.94 -10.88 22.64
CA GLU A 158 -7.79 -12.06 22.73
C GLU A 158 -7.51 -12.82 24.02
N LYS A 159 -6.24 -13.04 24.38
CA LYS A 159 -5.86 -13.64 25.68
C LYS A 159 -6.34 -12.81 26.86
N ALA A 160 -6.17 -11.49 26.82
CA ALA A 160 -6.65 -10.59 27.88
C ALA A 160 -8.19 -10.61 28.00
N MET A 161 -8.90 -10.49 26.88
CA MET A 161 -10.36 -10.45 26.86
C MET A 161 -11.02 -11.81 27.16
N LYS A 162 -10.38 -12.94 26.81
CA LYS A 162 -10.79 -14.29 27.23
C LYS A 162 -10.62 -14.49 28.73
N ALA A 163 -9.53 -13.98 29.32
CA ALA A 163 -9.34 -14.02 30.77
C ALA A 163 -10.41 -13.23 31.52
N ASP A 164 -10.90 -12.14 30.92
CA ASP A 164 -11.95 -11.29 31.50
C ASP A 164 -13.39 -11.73 31.14
N GLY A 165 -13.57 -12.76 30.31
CA GLY A 165 -14.89 -13.29 29.92
C GLY A 165 -15.70 -12.40 28.97
N ILE A 166 -15.04 -11.47 28.27
CA ILE A 166 -15.68 -10.42 27.44
C ILE A 166 -15.58 -10.74 25.93
N TRP A 167 -14.87 -11.82 25.57
CA TRP A 167 -14.71 -12.20 24.17
C TRP A 167 -15.98 -12.88 23.63
N PRO A 168 -16.52 -12.47 22.45
CA PRO A 168 -17.62 -13.20 21.83
C PRO A 168 -17.11 -14.59 21.43
N GLU A 169 -17.69 -15.63 22.03
CA GLU A 169 -17.43 -16.99 21.57
C GLU A 169 -17.94 -17.13 20.13
N ASP A 170 -17.01 -17.55 19.28
CA ASP A 170 -17.03 -17.74 17.83
C ASP A 170 -16.86 -16.49 16.91
N PRO A 171 -15.84 -16.51 16.01
CA PRO A 171 -15.90 -15.65 14.83
C PRO A 171 -17.16 -16.01 14.03
N PRO A 172 -17.84 -15.06 13.37
CA PRO A 172 -18.93 -15.39 12.46
C PRO A 172 -18.43 -16.43 11.46
N PRO A 173 -19.22 -17.47 11.14
CA PRO A 173 -18.80 -18.46 10.15
C PRO A 173 -18.39 -17.73 8.88
N GLY A 174 -17.18 -18.03 8.38
CA GLY A 174 -16.71 -17.50 7.12
C GLY A 174 -17.72 -17.78 5.99
N PRO A 175 -17.69 -17.02 4.88
CA PRO A 175 -18.56 -17.32 3.75
C PRO A 175 -18.39 -18.80 3.38
N ALA A 176 -19.51 -19.54 3.32
CA ALA A 176 -19.50 -20.97 3.07
C ALA A 176 -18.65 -21.27 1.83
N GLU A 177 -17.72 -22.22 1.94
CA GLU A 177 -16.98 -22.73 0.80
C GLU A 177 -18.01 -23.09 -0.28
N ARG A 178 -17.95 -22.43 -1.43
CA ARG A 178 -18.71 -22.87 -2.59
C ARG A 178 -18.08 -24.20 -3.02
N SER A 179 -18.73 -25.29 -2.63
CA SER A 179 -18.48 -26.61 -3.18
C SER A 179 -18.82 -26.55 -4.67
N PHE A 180 -17.85 -26.83 -5.53
CA PHE A 180 -18.10 -27.19 -6.92
C PHE A 180 -18.54 -28.65 -6.99
#